data_AF-A0A484B0Q1-F1
#
_entry.id   AF-A0A484B0Q1-F1
#
_cell.length_a   1.000
_cell.length_b   1.000
_cell.length_c   1.000
_cell.angle_alpha   90.00
_cell.angle_beta   90.00
_cell.angle_gamma   90.00
#
_symmetry.space_group_name_H-M   'P 1'
#
loop_
_entity.id
_entity.type
_entity.pdbx_description
1 polymer ?
#
loop_
_entity_poly.entity_id
_entity_poly.type
_entity_poly.pdbx_seq_one_letter_code
_entity_poly.pdbx_strand_id
1 'polypeptide(L)'
;MVVILCLLLLLLATVSGESIHVEELNNVLKLERELLHNFRSYVSALEERVNTMKGAIEEYSYLIKYVDRRPDLFMTNPIFGFRLMNHIRYDWQLWQSAMMLPLGSQQIEMQQRLLALVPKDEAHTQAAESLQSLFRFYNYKPAAFLMHRKKYLRLGPWDYYHMGRELFELGQYHEALEWLAVARVNYTASPHNELLGATDELINYMQSKTLKKLRQQSELADESLDEQLELLTAGRTGSTPVEDASVLQQQCRGNYERDLQLICELNTEFTPFMQLAPLRMEELLYDPLVVLNRNGIREREIAHLANAFERCPPSSMLTRIPGVKICSISNNFSPISIRLMERLVDMSAAKLLMDKFFMLEYSPRDAFRLQDLYKFLGVKENVDGTALFFLNDMAMGGAITVAGHELAAFPSRGDALVFFFEDEFRITFCPNVVGKRLVLIQFLTHEE
;
A
#
# COMPACT_ATOMS: atom_id res chain seq x y z
N MET A 1 -5.98 -43.83 13.29
CA MET A 1 -4.97 -42.99 12.62
C MET A 1 -5.55 -41.82 11.80
N VAL A 2 -6.85 -41.80 11.44
CA VAL A 2 -7.44 -40.67 10.68
C VAL A 2 -7.92 -39.52 11.59
N VAL A 3 -8.25 -39.81 12.86
CA VAL A 3 -8.76 -38.81 13.82
C VAL A 3 -7.65 -37.92 14.42
N ILE A 4 -6.40 -38.40 14.45
CA ILE A 4 -5.25 -37.63 14.98
C ILE A 4 -4.76 -36.60 13.94
N LEU A 5 -4.99 -36.83 12.65
CA LEU A 5 -4.61 -35.89 11.59
C LEU A 5 -5.55 -34.66 11.51
N CYS A 6 -6.82 -34.80 11.89
CA CYS A 6 -7.76 -33.68 11.95
C CYS A 6 -7.55 -32.78 13.18
N LEU A 7 -7.08 -33.34 14.30
CA LEU A 7 -6.77 -32.56 15.50
C LEU A 7 -5.48 -31.74 15.38
N LEU A 8 -4.53 -32.15 14.52
CA LEU A 8 -3.32 -31.38 14.18
C LEU A 8 -3.60 -30.18 13.26
N LEU A 9 -4.67 -30.24 12.44
CA LEU A 9 -5.15 -29.10 11.65
C LEU A 9 -5.98 -28.10 12.48
N LEU A 10 -6.54 -28.53 13.60
CA LEU A 10 -7.29 -27.67 14.53
C LEU A 10 -6.42 -26.99 15.59
N LEU A 11 -5.15 -27.40 15.75
CA LEU A 11 -4.16 -26.76 16.64
C LEU A 11 -3.34 -25.65 15.97
N LEU A 12 -3.56 -25.38 14.67
CA LEU A 12 -3.01 -24.20 13.98
C LEU A 12 -3.96 -22.99 14.01
N ALA A 13 -5.16 -23.13 14.61
CA ALA A 13 -6.06 -21.99 14.86
C ALA A 13 -5.66 -21.23 16.14
N THR A 14 -4.43 -20.75 16.18
CA THR A 14 -4.03 -19.62 17.03
C THR A 14 -3.39 -18.56 16.14
N VAL A 15 -4.17 -18.06 15.18
CA VAL A 15 -3.72 -16.92 14.36
C VAL A 15 -4.08 -15.64 15.11
N SER A 16 -3.15 -15.21 15.96
CA SER A 16 -2.95 -13.78 16.16
C SER A 16 -2.64 -13.16 14.78
N GLY A 17 -3.34 -12.08 14.44
CA GLY A 17 -3.38 -11.46 13.11
C GLY A 17 -2.10 -11.59 12.30
N GLU A 18 -2.08 -12.54 11.37
CA GLU A 18 -1.02 -12.63 10.36
C GLU A 18 -1.33 -11.60 9.28
N SER A 19 -0.50 -10.56 9.23
CA SER A 19 -0.51 -9.56 8.18
C SER A 19 -0.33 -10.25 6.81
N ILE A 20 -1.19 -9.96 5.83
CA ILE A 20 -1.08 -10.52 4.46
C ILE A 20 0.38 -10.46 3.98
N HIS A 21 0.97 -11.63 3.72
CA HIS A 21 2.38 -11.76 3.38
C HIS A 21 2.64 -11.28 1.94
N VAL A 22 3.85 -10.77 1.67
CA VAL A 22 4.25 -10.29 0.33
C VAL A 22 4.12 -11.40 -0.73
N GLU A 23 4.35 -12.65 -0.36
CA GLU A 23 4.20 -13.81 -1.24
C GLU A 23 2.73 -14.06 -1.61
N GLU A 24 1.81 -13.90 -0.66
CA GLU A 24 0.37 -14.00 -0.89
C GLU A 24 -0.10 -12.91 -1.85
N LEU A 25 0.32 -11.65 -1.64
CA LEU A 25 0.02 -10.54 -2.54
C LEU A 25 0.55 -10.79 -3.96
N ASN A 26 1.76 -11.37 -4.09
CA ASN A 26 2.30 -11.72 -5.40
C ASN A 26 1.46 -12.78 -6.13
N ASN A 27 0.92 -13.75 -5.40
CA ASN A 27 0.03 -14.76 -5.97
C ASN A 27 -1.32 -14.16 -6.37
N VAL A 28 -1.88 -13.27 -5.55
CA VAL A 28 -3.09 -12.50 -5.89
C VAL A 28 -2.88 -11.64 -7.13
N LEU A 29 -1.73 -10.96 -7.24
CA LEU A 29 -1.38 -10.18 -8.43
C LEU A 29 -1.24 -11.03 -9.70
N LYS A 30 -0.74 -12.26 -9.59
CA LYS A 30 -0.71 -13.20 -10.73
C LYS A 30 -2.12 -13.58 -11.12
N LEU A 31 -2.99 -13.90 -10.16
CA LEU A 31 -4.39 -14.24 -10.41
C LEU A 31 -5.14 -13.10 -11.11
N GLU A 32 -4.96 -11.86 -10.65
CA GLU A 32 -5.55 -10.66 -11.28
C GLU A 32 -5.13 -10.52 -12.75
N ARG A 33 -3.85 -10.78 -13.07
CA ARG A 33 -3.38 -10.74 -14.46
C ARG A 33 -4.06 -11.80 -15.34
N GLU A 34 -4.26 -13.00 -14.81
CA GLU A 34 -4.97 -14.07 -15.52
C GLU A 34 -6.45 -13.74 -15.72
N LEU A 35 -7.13 -13.19 -14.70
CA LEU A 35 -8.51 -12.71 -14.80
C LEU A 35 -8.64 -11.63 -15.88
N LEU A 36 -7.74 -10.65 -15.90
CA LEU A 36 -7.73 -9.58 -16.91
C LEU A 36 -7.43 -10.11 -18.31
N HIS A 37 -6.53 -11.09 -18.44
CA HIS A 37 -6.22 -11.71 -19.73
C HIS A 37 -7.43 -12.48 -20.29
N ASN A 38 -8.11 -13.25 -19.43
CA ASN A 38 -9.34 -13.95 -19.79
C ASN A 38 -10.45 -12.97 -20.18
N PHE A 39 -10.64 -11.89 -19.42
CA PHE A 39 -11.63 -10.85 -19.72
C PHE A 39 -11.34 -10.13 -21.04
N ARG A 40 -10.07 -9.82 -21.36
CA ARG A 40 -9.70 -9.31 -22.69
C ARG A 40 -10.08 -10.26 -23.80
N SER A 41 -9.82 -11.56 -23.61
CA SER A 41 -10.15 -12.58 -24.61
C SER A 41 -11.66 -12.67 -24.84
N TYR A 42 -12.46 -12.51 -23.77
CA TYR A 42 -13.91 -12.40 -23.86
C TYR A 42 -14.35 -11.19 -24.69
N VAL A 43 -13.80 -10.01 -24.39
CA VAL A 43 -14.08 -8.77 -25.14
C VAL A 43 -13.71 -8.93 -26.62
N SER A 44 -12.54 -9.47 -26.94
CA SER A 44 -12.12 -9.70 -28.34
C SER A 44 -13.11 -10.60 -29.10
N ALA A 45 -13.63 -11.64 -28.46
CA ALA A 45 -14.62 -12.53 -29.08
C ALA A 45 -15.95 -11.81 -29.34
N LEU A 46 -16.36 -10.89 -28.46
CA LEU A 46 -17.52 -10.02 -28.69
C LEU A 46 -17.27 -9.04 -29.83
N GLU A 47 -16.10 -8.41 -29.87
CA GLU A 47 -15.72 -7.45 -30.92
C GLU A 47 -15.68 -8.10 -32.31
N GLU A 48 -15.14 -9.32 -32.44
CA GLU A 48 -15.13 -10.07 -33.69
C GLU A 48 -16.56 -10.29 -34.23
N ARG A 49 -17.50 -10.64 -33.34
CA ARG A 49 -18.91 -10.78 -33.72
C ARG A 49 -19.50 -9.44 -34.14
N VAL A 50 -19.28 -8.39 -33.36
CA VAL A 50 -19.77 -7.03 -33.68
C VAL A 50 -19.24 -6.58 -35.03
N ASN A 51 -17.96 -6.83 -35.34
CA ASN A 51 -17.36 -6.48 -36.63
C ASN A 51 -18.00 -7.27 -37.78
N THR A 52 -18.27 -8.56 -37.58
CA THR A 52 -18.99 -9.38 -38.56
C THR A 52 -20.40 -8.84 -38.84
N MET A 53 -21.13 -8.46 -37.79
CA MET A 53 -22.47 -7.87 -37.92
C MET A 53 -22.44 -6.49 -38.58
N LYS A 54 -21.46 -5.64 -38.26
CA LYS A 54 -21.26 -4.34 -38.93
C LYS A 54 -21.01 -4.51 -40.43
N GLY A 55 -20.15 -5.45 -40.82
CA GLY A 55 -19.91 -5.75 -42.23
C GLY A 55 -21.19 -6.19 -42.96
N ALA A 56 -22.02 -7.01 -42.31
CA ALA A 56 -23.31 -7.43 -42.84
C ALA A 56 -24.29 -6.23 -43.00
N ILE A 57 -24.34 -5.34 -42.02
CA ILE A 57 -25.14 -4.10 -42.09
C ILE A 57 -24.67 -3.22 -43.26
N GLU A 58 -23.36 -3.06 -43.43
CA GLU A 58 -22.78 -2.23 -44.49
C GLU A 58 -23.11 -2.76 -45.89
N GLU A 59 -22.97 -4.07 -46.12
CA GLU A 59 -23.30 -4.73 -47.38
C GLU A 59 -24.76 -4.47 -47.79
N TYR A 60 -25.69 -4.71 -46.87
CA TYR A 60 -27.12 -4.56 -47.16
C TYR A 60 -27.57 -3.10 -47.20
N SER A 61 -26.94 -2.22 -46.41
CA SER A 61 -27.20 -0.77 -46.48
C SER A 61 -26.79 -0.20 -47.83
N TYR A 62 -25.71 -0.69 -48.43
CA TYR A 62 -25.31 -0.30 -49.79
C TYR A 62 -26.36 -0.72 -50.83
N LEU A 63 -26.87 -1.95 -50.71
CA LEU A 63 -27.92 -2.46 -51.60
C LEU A 63 -29.20 -1.61 -51.52
N ILE A 64 -29.65 -1.28 -50.31
CA ILE A 64 -30.85 -0.44 -50.09
C ILE A 64 -30.65 0.97 -50.66
N LYS A 65 -29.51 1.62 -50.38
CA LYS A 65 -29.20 2.95 -50.95
C LYS A 65 -29.21 2.96 -52.47
N TYR A 66 -28.77 1.87 -53.10
CA TYR A 66 -28.81 1.73 -54.55
C TYR A 66 -30.26 1.62 -55.06
N VAL A 67 -31.11 0.87 -54.36
CA VAL A 67 -32.55 0.74 -54.65
C VAL A 67 -33.28 2.08 -54.49
N ASP A 68 -33.05 2.82 -53.40
CA ASP A 68 -33.70 4.11 -53.14
C ASP A 68 -33.43 5.13 -54.25
N ARG A 69 -32.24 5.08 -54.86
CA ARG A 69 -31.86 5.96 -55.97
C ARG A 69 -32.51 5.58 -57.31
N ARG A 70 -32.95 4.31 -57.46
CA ARG A 70 -33.45 3.75 -58.72
C ARG A 70 -34.57 2.72 -58.46
N PRO A 71 -35.75 3.15 -57.99
CA PRO A 71 -36.84 2.24 -57.60
C PRO A 71 -37.39 1.43 -58.79
N ASP A 72 -37.34 1.99 -60.01
CA ASP A 72 -37.87 1.36 -61.21
C ASP A 72 -37.09 0.09 -61.60
N LEU A 73 -35.75 0.13 -61.44
CA LEU A 73 -34.88 -1.03 -61.67
C LEU A 73 -35.15 -2.17 -60.68
N PHE A 74 -35.69 -1.86 -59.49
CA PHE A 74 -36.00 -2.86 -58.48
C PHE A 74 -37.23 -3.71 -58.84
N MET A 75 -38.28 -3.09 -59.39
CA MET A 75 -39.48 -3.82 -59.80
C MET A 75 -39.31 -4.60 -61.11
N THR A 76 -38.33 -4.22 -61.95
CA THR A 76 -38.13 -4.84 -63.27
C THR A 76 -36.94 -5.79 -63.35
N ASN A 77 -36.04 -5.81 -62.36
CA ASN A 77 -34.84 -6.65 -62.38
C ASN A 77 -35.02 -7.90 -61.49
N PRO A 78 -35.15 -9.10 -62.08
CA PRO A 78 -35.38 -10.33 -61.33
C PRO A 78 -34.20 -10.71 -60.41
N ILE A 79 -32.97 -10.24 -60.68
CA ILE A 79 -31.80 -10.49 -59.83
C ILE A 79 -31.93 -9.71 -58.51
N PHE A 80 -32.31 -8.44 -58.58
CA PHE A 80 -32.50 -7.63 -57.38
C PHE A 80 -33.69 -8.12 -56.55
N GLY A 81 -34.81 -8.45 -57.21
CA GLY A 81 -35.97 -9.06 -56.56
C GLY A 81 -35.63 -10.37 -55.85
N PHE A 82 -34.88 -11.27 -56.51
CA PHE A 82 -34.43 -12.52 -55.91
C PHE A 82 -33.53 -12.29 -54.69
N ARG A 83 -32.51 -11.41 -54.79
CA ARG A 83 -31.59 -11.12 -53.67
C ARG A 83 -32.33 -10.59 -52.43
N LEU A 84 -33.27 -9.66 -52.61
CA LEU A 84 -34.03 -9.14 -51.47
C LEU A 84 -34.94 -10.22 -50.87
N MET A 85 -35.68 -10.95 -51.71
CA MET A 85 -36.56 -12.02 -51.24
C MET A 85 -35.77 -13.10 -50.51
N ASN A 86 -34.57 -13.45 -50.99
CA ASN A 86 -33.67 -14.37 -50.32
C ASN A 86 -33.23 -13.84 -48.95
N HIS A 87 -32.84 -12.57 -48.88
CA HIS A 87 -32.44 -11.93 -47.63
C HIS A 87 -33.56 -11.90 -46.59
N ILE A 88 -34.77 -11.47 -47.00
CA ILE A 88 -35.97 -11.45 -46.15
C ILE A 88 -36.36 -12.86 -45.69
N ARG A 89 -36.25 -13.85 -46.57
CA ARG A 89 -36.70 -15.21 -46.28
C ARG A 89 -35.72 -16.01 -45.43
N TYR A 90 -34.42 -15.90 -45.70
CA TYR A 90 -33.41 -16.81 -45.16
C TYR A 90 -32.38 -16.09 -44.30
N ASP A 91 -31.74 -15.05 -44.82
CA ASP A 91 -30.58 -14.44 -44.16
C ASP A 91 -30.97 -13.78 -42.83
N TRP A 92 -32.13 -13.10 -42.76
CA TRP A 92 -32.63 -12.55 -41.49
C TRP A 92 -32.83 -13.61 -40.40
N GLN A 93 -33.22 -14.83 -40.77
CA GLN A 93 -33.35 -15.93 -39.80
C GLN A 93 -31.97 -16.37 -39.28
N LEU A 94 -30.96 -16.40 -40.14
CA LEU A 94 -29.57 -16.70 -39.77
C LEU A 94 -28.94 -15.57 -38.94
N TRP A 95 -29.29 -14.32 -39.22
CA TRP A 95 -28.83 -13.18 -38.41
C TRP A 95 -29.46 -13.21 -37.03
N GLN A 96 -30.76 -13.53 -36.92
CA GLN A 96 -31.42 -13.73 -35.64
C GLN A 96 -30.77 -14.86 -34.83
N SER A 97 -30.45 -15.99 -35.47
CA SER A 97 -29.75 -17.09 -34.76
C SER A 97 -28.35 -16.68 -34.30
N ALA A 98 -27.63 -15.89 -35.08
CA ALA A 98 -26.35 -15.31 -34.67
C ALA A 98 -26.48 -14.31 -33.50
N MET A 99 -27.57 -13.54 -33.42
CA MET A 99 -27.86 -12.62 -32.31
C MET A 99 -28.14 -13.34 -30.98
N MET A 100 -28.73 -14.54 -31.04
CA MET A 100 -29.09 -15.30 -29.84
C MET A 100 -27.95 -16.18 -29.30
N LEU A 101 -26.85 -16.35 -30.05
CA LEU A 101 -25.78 -17.25 -29.65
C LEU A 101 -25.00 -16.67 -28.45
N PRO A 102 -24.94 -17.39 -27.30
CA PRO A 102 -24.11 -16.95 -26.18
C PRO A 102 -22.64 -17.03 -26.59
N LEU A 103 -21.93 -15.91 -26.49
CA LEU A 103 -20.51 -15.83 -26.78
C LEU A 103 -19.70 -15.91 -25.50
N GLY A 104 -18.47 -16.41 -25.65
CA GLY A 104 -17.48 -16.41 -24.59
C GLY A 104 -17.76 -17.39 -23.46
N SER A 105 -18.50 -18.49 -23.71
CA SER A 105 -18.81 -19.51 -22.71
C SER A 105 -17.54 -20.11 -22.07
N GLN A 106 -16.49 -20.34 -22.86
CA GLN A 106 -15.19 -20.80 -22.36
C GLN A 106 -14.55 -19.78 -21.41
N GLN A 107 -14.59 -18.49 -21.76
CA GLN A 107 -14.06 -17.43 -20.91
C GLN A 107 -14.88 -17.26 -19.64
N ILE A 108 -16.21 -17.38 -19.71
CA ILE A 108 -17.08 -17.34 -18.53
C ILE A 108 -16.76 -18.50 -17.58
N GLU A 109 -16.62 -19.72 -18.11
CA GLU A 109 -16.25 -20.89 -17.32
C GLU A 109 -14.86 -20.74 -16.69
N MET A 110 -13.89 -20.25 -17.47
CA MET A 110 -12.55 -19.95 -16.96
C MET A 110 -12.59 -18.88 -15.86
N GLN A 111 -13.38 -17.82 -16.05
CA GLN A 111 -13.56 -16.75 -15.06
C GLN A 111 -14.09 -17.32 -13.74
N GLN A 112 -15.09 -18.20 -13.79
CA GLN A 112 -15.65 -18.85 -12.60
C GLN A 112 -14.59 -19.67 -11.86
N ARG A 113 -13.77 -20.43 -12.59
CA ARG A 113 -12.68 -21.23 -12.01
C ARG A 113 -11.61 -20.36 -11.36
N LEU A 114 -11.21 -19.26 -12.00
CA LEU A 114 -10.24 -18.32 -11.46
C LEU A 114 -10.78 -17.57 -10.23
N LEU A 115 -12.05 -17.14 -10.26
CA LEU A 115 -12.68 -16.46 -9.12
C LEU A 115 -12.78 -17.35 -7.88
N ALA A 116 -12.86 -18.67 -8.05
CA ALA A 116 -12.80 -19.61 -6.92
C ALA A 116 -11.43 -19.64 -6.20
N LEU A 117 -10.38 -19.09 -6.81
CA LEU A 117 -9.04 -18.96 -6.22
C LEU A 117 -8.82 -17.60 -5.54
N VAL A 118 -9.75 -16.65 -5.67
CA VAL A 118 -9.64 -15.34 -5.04
C VAL A 118 -9.64 -15.50 -3.52
N PRO A 119 -8.81 -14.72 -2.78
CA PRO A 119 -8.81 -14.77 -1.32
C PRO A 119 -10.22 -14.61 -0.74
N LYS A 120 -10.51 -15.35 0.33
CA LYS A 120 -11.79 -15.31 1.03
C LYS A 120 -12.03 -13.95 1.71
N ASP A 121 -13.28 -13.68 2.06
CA ASP A 121 -13.76 -12.46 2.71
C ASP A 121 -12.86 -11.99 3.89
N GLU A 122 -12.33 -12.93 4.69
CA GLU A 122 -11.42 -12.64 5.81
C GLU A 122 -10.18 -11.82 5.40
N ALA A 123 -9.57 -12.11 4.25
CA ALA A 123 -8.39 -11.38 3.78
C ALA A 123 -8.73 -9.93 3.39
N HIS A 124 -9.92 -9.71 2.85
CA HIS A 124 -10.42 -8.37 2.52
C HIS A 124 -10.73 -7.57 3.78
N THR A 125 -11.37 -8.18 4.77
CA THR A 125 -11.61 -7.57 6.09
C THR A 125 -10.30 -7.17 6.77
N GLN A 126 -9.30 -8.05 6.81
CA GLN A 126 -7.97 -7.74 7.38
C GLN A 126 -7.25 -6.60 6.65
N ALA A 127 -7.39 -6.52 5.32
CA ALA A 127 -6.83 -5.41 4.55
C ALA A 127 -7.51 -4.08 4.91
N ALA A 128 -8.84 -4.08 5.07
CA ALA A 128 -9.59 -2.91 5.50
C ALA A 128 -9.22 -2.47 6.93
N GLU A 129 -9.12 -3.40 7.89
CA GLU A 129 -8.65 -3.13 9.25
C GLU A 129 -7.25 -2.52 9.26
N SER A 130 -6.33 -3.12 8.51
CA SER A 130 -4.95 -2.65 8.40
C SER A 130 -4.88 -1.23 7.85
N LEU A 131 -5.64 -0.94 6.79
CA LEU A 131 -5.70 0.39 6.20
C LEU A 131 -6.33 1.41 7.17
N GLN A 132 -7.41 1.03 7.84
CA GLN A 132 -8.08 1.90 8.81
C GLN A 132 -7.21 2.19 10.03
N SER A 133 -6.47 1.19 10.53
CA SER A 133 -5.50 1.38 11.61
C SER A 133 -4.44 2.40 11.23
N LEU A 134 -3.90 2.31 10.01
CA LEU A 134 -2.93 3.26 9.49
C LEU A 134 -3.51 4.68 9.34
N PHE A 135 -4.74 4.80 8.84
CA PHE A 135 -5.45 6.07 8.72
C PHE A 135 -5.69 6.71 10.08
N ARG A 136 -6.12 5.92 11.07
CA ARG A 136 -6.27 6.36 12.47
C ARG A 136 -4.92 6.80 13.05
N PHE A 137 -3.86 6.01 12.85
CA PHE A 137 -2.53 6.29 13.38
C PHE A 137 -2.00 7.64 12.90
N TYR A 138 -2.11 7.93 11.61
CA TYR A 138 -1.65 9.20 11.02
C TYR A 138 -2.71 10.31 10.98
N ASN A 139 -3.92 10.06 11.45
CA ASN A 139 -5.07 10.97 11.34
C ASN A 139 -5.37 11.38 9.89
N TYR A 140 -5.27 10.43 8.96
CA TYR A 140 -5.66 10.65 7.58
C TYR A 140 -7.17 10.59 7.42
N LYS A 141 -7.74 11.59 6.75
CA LYS A 141 -9.14 11.55 6.31
C LYS A 141 -9.26 10.85 4.95
N PRO A 142 -10.30 10.03 4.72
CA PRO A 142 -10.51 9.35 3.44
C PRO A 142 -10.42 10.28 2.22
N ALA A 143 -11.00 11.49 2.33
CA ALA A 143 -11.00 12.49 1.26
C ALA A 143 -9.60 12.95 0.81
N ALA A 144 -8.59 12.89 1.69
CA ALA A 144 -7.21 13.31 1.37
C ALA A 144 -6.59 12.45 0.26
N PHE A 145 -7.05 11.21 0.09
CA PHE A 145 -6.53 10.28 -0.89
C PHE A 145 -7.31 10.29 -2.22
N LEU A 146 -8.39 11.08 -2.33
CA LEU A 146 -9.19 11.20 -3.56
C LEU A 146 -8.43 11.90 -4.69
N MET A 147 -7.77 13.01 -4.38
CA MET A 147 -6.95 13.79 -5.32
C MET A 147 -5.46 13.77 -4.96
N HIS A 148 -4.97 12.65 -4.42
CA HIS A 148 -3.59 12.55 -3.99
C HIS A 148 -2.62 12.86 -5.15
N ARG A 149 -1.53 13.61 -4.89
CA ARG A 149 -0.57 14.00 -5.95
C ARG A 149 0.04 12.79 -6.65
N LYS A 150 0.34 11.75 -5.88
CA LYS A 150 0.82 10.46 -6.39
C LYS A 150 -0.38 9.61 -6.82
N LYS A 151 -0.59 9.47 -8.14
CA LYS A 151 -1.75 8.78 -8.73
C LYS A 151 -1.94 7.35 -8.24
N TYR A 152 -0.85 6.62 -8.00
CA TYR A 152 -0.88 5.22 -7.54
C TYR A 152 -1.36 5.04 -6.09
N LEU A 153 -1.55 6.14 -5.33
CA LEU A 153 -2.14 6.12 -3.99
C LEU A 153 -3.60 6.58 -4.00
N ARG A 154 -4.14 6.94 -5.17
CA ARG A 154 -5.54 7.31 -5.28
C ARG A 154 -6.39 6.06 -5.22
N LEU A 155 -7.34 6.06 -4.32
CA LEU A 155 -8.37 5.03 -4.27
C LEU A 155 -9.44 5.35 -5.32
N GLY A 156 -9.90 4.31 -6.00
CA GLY A 156 -11.03 4.38 -6.92
C GLY A 156 -12.33 4.67 -6.15
N PRO A 157 -13.38 5.18 -6.82
CA PRO A 157 -14.64 5.51 -6.15
C PRO A 157 -15.26 4.35 -5.35
N TRP A 158 -15.13 3.13 -5.86
CA TRP A 158 -15.68 1.92 -5.23
C TRP A 158 -14.83 1.39 -4.09
N ASP A 159 -13.54 1.69 -4.06
CA ASP A 159 -12.68 1.35 -2.92
C ASP A 159 -13.21 2.03 -1.65
N TYR A 160 -13.72 3.27 -1.75
CA TYR A 160 -14.34 3.97 -0.62
C TYR A 160 -15.64 3.29 -0.15
N TYR A 161 -16.47 2.83 -1.08
CA TYR A 161 -17.69 2.09 -0.74
C TYR A 161 -17.36 0.77 -0.05
N HIS A 162 -16.42 0.00 -0.59
CA HIS A 162 -16.00 -1.28 -0.03
C HIS A 162 -15.37 -1.09 1.35
N MET A 163 -14.49 -0.10 1.53
CA MET A 163 -13.97 0.27 2.86
C MET A 163 -15.10 0.56 3.86
N GLY A 164 -16.08 1.38 3.45
CA GLY A 164 -17.25 1.68 4.29
C GLY A 164 -18.06 0.43 4.68
N ARG A 165 -18.23 -0.51 3.75
CA ARG A 165 -18.93 -1.78 4.00
C ARG A 165 -18.15 -2.69 4.95
N GLU A 166 -16.85 -2.87 4.75
CA GLU A 166 -16.04 -3.73 5.62
C GLU A 166 -16.01 -3.17 7.05
N LEU A 167 -15.81 -1.86 7.20
CA LEU A 167 -15.84 -1.20 8.52
C LEU A 167 -17.20 -1.30 9.21
N PHE A 168 -18.30 -1.29 8.44
CA PHE A 168 -19.62 -1.56 8.97
C PHE A 168 -19.71 -2.99 9.54
N GLU A 169 -19.24 -4.01 8.81
CA GLU A 169 -19.28 -5.40 9.29
C GLU A 169 -18.39 -5.60 10.53
N LEU A 170 -17.32 -4.81 10.65
CA LEU A 170 -16.45 -4.73 11.83
C LEU A 170 -17.03 -3.95 13.02
N GLY A 171 -18.22 -3.34 12.86
CA GLY A 171 -18.85 -2.51 13.89
C GLY A 171 -18.23 -1.12 14.07
N GLN A 172 -17.29 -0.72 13.21
CA GLN A 172 -16.65 0.60 13.20
C GLN A 172 -17.51 1.59 12.40
N TYR A 173 -18.70 1.87 12.91
CA TYR A 173 -19.73 2.55 12.13
C TYR A 173 -19.43 4.04 11.86
N HIS A 174 -18.70 4.73 12.74
CA HIS A 174 -18.31 6.12 12.53
C HIS A 174 -17.35 6.24 11.34
N GLU A 175 -16.29 5.44 11.33
CA GLU A 175 -15.33 5.39 10.23
C GLU A 175 -16.01 4.91 8.95
N ALA A 176 -16.84 3.87 9.03
CA ALA A 176 -17.62 3.39 7.89
C ALA A 176 -18.39 4.54 7.20
N LEU A 177 -19.00 5.42 7.98
CA LEU A 177 -19.76 6.54 7.47
C LEU A 177 -18.89 7.62 6.83
N GLU A 178 -17.70 7.91 7.37
CA GLU A 178 -16.73 8.82 6.73
C GLU A 178 -16.33 8.31 5.34
N TRP A 179 -16.03 7.01 5.21
CA TRP A 179 -15.70 6.38 3.93
C TRP A 179 -16.87 6.40 2.94
N LEU A 180 -18.07 6.04 3.39
CA LEU A 180 -19.28 6.07 2.56
C LEU A 180 -19.64 7.50 2.10
N ALA A 181 -19.39 8.52 2.93
CA ALA A 181 -19.61 9.91 2.55
C ALA A 181 -18.73 10.33 1.36
N VAL A 182 -17.46 9.90 1.36
CA VAL A 182 -16.55 10.14 0.23
C VAL A 182 -16.97 9.33 -1.00
N ALA A 183 -17.42 8.09 -0.81
CA ALA A 183 -17.96 7.27 -1.89
C ALA A 183 -19.14 7.96 -2.60
N ARG A 184 -20.11 8.51 -1.84
CA ARG A 184 -21.30 9.19 -2.37
C ARG A 184 -20.97 10.38 -3.27
N VAL A 185 -19.90 11.11 -2.98
CA VAL A 185 -19.50 12.27 -3.80
C VAL A 185 -18.78 11.83 -5.08
N ASN A 186 -18.11 10.67 -5.06
CA ASN A 186 -17.17 10.28 -6.12
C ASN A 186 -17.62 9.06 -6.95
N TYR A 187 -18.69 8.37 -6.59
CA TYR A 187 -19.07 7.07 -7.20
C TYR A 187 -19.25 7.11 -8.72
N THR A 188 -19.62 8.27 -9.29
CA THR A 188 -19.77 8.44 -10.74
C THR A 188 -18.45 8.67 -11.47
N ALA A 189 -17.34 8.93 -10.78
CA ALA A 189 -16.07 9.31 -11.41
C ALA A 189 -15.36 8.17 -12.14
N SER A 190 -15.76 6.90 -11.92
CA SER A 190 -15.17 5.77 -12.65
C SER A 190 -15.82 5.61 -14.03
N PRO A 191 -15.03 5.43 -15.11
CA PRO A 191 -15.56 5.19 -16.45
C PRO A 191 -16.21 3.80 -16.61
N HIS A 192 -16.15 2.95 -15.57
CA HIS A 192 -16.61 1.55 -15.60
C HIS A 192 -17.74 1.28 -14.61
N ASN A 193 -18.47 2.32 -14.19
CA ASN A 193 -19.56 2.24 -13.19
C ASN A 193 -20.60 1.16 -13.49
N GLU A 194 -20.97 0.99 -14.77
CA GLU A 194 -21.96 -0.01 -15.18
C GLU A 194 -21.50 -1.45 -14.84
N LEU A 195 -20.22 -1.76 -15.04
CA LEU A 195 -19.66 -3.08 -14.70
C LEU A 195 -19.60 -3.33 -13.20
N LEU A 196 -19.49 -2.26 -12.41
CA LEU A 196 -19.40 -2.32 -10.96
C LEU A 196 -20.79 -2.34 -10.28
N GLY A 197 -21.88 -2.26 -11.05
CA GLY A 197 -23.25 -2.15 -10.50
C GLY A 197 -23.44 -0.86 -9.68
N ALA A 198 -22.71 0.18 -10.07
CA ALA A 198 -22.54 1.37 -9.26
C ALA A 198 -23.79 2.25 -9.25
N THR A 199 -24.52 2.24 -8.13
CA THR A 199 -25.76 3.03 -7.99
C THR A 199 -25.76 3.87 -6.72
N ASP A 200 -26.39 5.04 -6.81
CA ASP A 200 -26.64 5.91 -5.66
C ASP A 200 -27.48 5.20 -4.59
N GLU A 201 -28.47 4.40 -5.03
CA GLU A 201 -29.32 3.59 -4.16
C GLU A 201 -28.50 2.65 -3.25
N LEU A 202 -27.47 2.00 -3.78
CA LEU A 202 -26.63 1.08 -3.01
C LEU A 202 -25.84 1.82 -1.92
N ILE A 203 -25.29 2.99 -2.23
CA ILE A 203 -24.53 3.80 -1.29
C ILE A 203 -25.45 4.37 -0.22
N ASN A 204 -26.59 4.94 -0.61
CA ASN A 204 -27.58 5.50 0.31
C ASN A 204 -28.17 4.42 1.22
N TYR A 205 -28.42 3.22 0.71
CA TYR A 205 -28.85 2.07 1.50
C TYR A 205 -27.82 1.72 2.58
N MET A 206 -26.54 1.60 2.20
CA MET A 206 -25.47 1.31 3.16
C MET A 206 -25.29 2.43 4.19
N GLN A 207 -25.31 3.70 3.78
CA GLN A 207 -25.23 4.84 4.71
C GLN A 207 -26.39 4.83 5.71
N SER A 208 -27.62 4.60 5.23
CA SER A 208 -28.82 4.51 6.08
C SER A 208 -28.71 3.37 7.09
N LYS A 209 -28.21 2.20 6.64
CA LYS A 209 -27.94 1.04 7.50
C LYS A 209 -26.90 1.37 8.58
N THR A 210 -25.81 2.03 8.22
CA THR A 210 -24.73 2.46 9.15
C THR A 210 -25.23 3.45 10.18
N LEU A 211 -25.98 4.47 9.77
CA LEU A 211 -26.55 5.49 10.66
C LEU A 211 -27.56 4.89 11.65
N LYS A 212 -28.40 3.97 11.19
CA LYS A 212 -29.32 3.24 12.08
C LYS A 212 -28.55 2.50 13.18
N LYS A 213 -27.41 1.89 12.86
CA LYS A 213 -26.56 1.21 13.84
C LYS A 213 -25.88 2.18 14.80
N LEU A 214 -25.40 3.33 14.33
CA LEU A 214 -24.83 4.38 15.18
C LEU A 214 -25.84 4.92 16.20
N ARG A 215 -27.08 5.19 15.77
CA ARG A 215 -28.17 5.63 16.65
C ARG A 215 -28.58 4.57 17.68
N GLN A 216 -28.33 3.30 17.40
CA GLN A 216 -28.57 2.22 18.36
C GLN A 216 -27.44 2.12 19.40
N GLN A 217 -26.22 2.51 19.05
CA GLN A 217 -25.05 2.43 19.94
C GLN A 217 -24.82 3.68 20.78
N SER A 218 -25.16 4.84 20.24
CA SER A 218 -25.06 6.12 20.91
C SER A 218 -26.47 6.67 21.09
N GLU A 219 -26.77 7.25 22.25
CA GLU A 219 -28.00 8.03 22.47
C GLU A 219 -28.00 9.34 21.64
N LEU A 220 -27.57 9.29 20.37
CA LEU A 220 -27.56 10.41 19.44
C LEU A 220 -28.99 10.83 19.12
N ALA A 221 -29.24 12.14 19.22
CA ALA A 221 -30.54 12.76 18.95
C ALA A 221 -30.99 12.58 17.48
N ASP A 222 -32.31 12.72 17.28
CA ASP A 222 -33.06 12.46 16.05
C ASP A 222 -32.83 13.53 14.96
N GLU A 223 -31.58 13.71 14.54
CA GLU A 223 -31.20 14.61 13.44
C GLU A 223 -31.43 13.94 12.07
N SER A 224 -31.61 14.76 11.03
CA SER A 224 -31.84 14.29 9.67
C SER A 224 -30.57 13.66 9.05
N LEU A 225 -30.75 12.77 8.06
CA LEU A 225 -29.65 12.09 7.35
C LEU A 225 -28.62 13.08 6.77
N ASP A 226 -29.12 14.15 6.14
CA ASP A 226 -28.30 15.13 5.44
C ASP A 226 -27.54 16.03 6.42
N GLU A 227 -28.17 16.41 7.53
CA GLU A 227 -27.55 17.20 8.59
C GLU A 227 -26.46 16.41 9.31
N GLN A 228 -26.69 15.12 9.59
CA GLN A 228 -25.66 14.24 10.15
C GLN A 228 -24.48 14.04 9.19
N LEU A 229 -24.75 13.91 7.88
CA LEU A 229 -23.67 13.78 6.92
C LEU A 229 -22.90 15.08 6.73
N GLU A 230 -23.56 16.24 6.72
CA GLU A 230 -22.91 17.55 6.71
C GLU A 230 -22.06 17.75 7.98
N LEU A 231 -22.55 17.36 9.15
CA LEU A 231 -21.79 17.47 10.38
C LEU A 231 -20.56 16.55 10.42
N LEU A 232 -20.68 15.33 9.91
CA LEU A 232 -19.56 14.37 9.80
C LEU A 232 -18.54 14.79 8.72
N THR A 233 -19.02 15.33 7.60
CA THR A 233 -18.14 15.81 6.51
C THR A 233 -17.52 17.18 6.79
N ALA A 234 -18.20 18.05 7.53
CA ALA A 234 -17.67 19.33 8.01
C ALA A 234 -16.78 19.19 9.25
N GLY A 235 -16.67 17.97 9.82
CA GLY A 235 -15.89 17.69 11.03
C GLY A 235 -16.44 18.37 12.28
N ARG A 236 -17.76 18.59 12.35
CA ARG A 236 -18.44 19.42 13.36
C ARG A 236 -19.42 18.69 14.29
N THR A 237 -19.62 17.37 14.21
CA THR A 237 -20.33 16.62 15.27
C THR A 237 -19.40 16.05 16.32
N GLY A 238 -19.93 15.99 17.55
CA GLY A 238 -19.26 15.50 18.76
C GLY A 238 -18.58 14.17 18.52
N SER A 239 -17.25 14.25 18.47
CA SER A 239 -16.30 13.21 18.82
C SER A 239 -16.88 11.79 18.85
N THR A 240 -16.58 10.98 17.81
CA THR A 240 -15.93 9.68 18.12
C THR A 240 -15.04 9.93 19.32
N PRO A 241 -15.09 9.16 20.43
CA PRO A 241 -14.24 9.42 21.59
C PRO A 241 -12.86 9.76 21.04
N VAL A 242 -12.48 11.04 21.10
CA VAL A 242 -11.24 11.47 20.48
C VAL A 242 -10.25 10.90 21.47
N GLU A 243 -9.82 9.68 21.19
CA GLU A 243 -8.70 9.10 21.87
C GLU A 243 -7.59 10.10 21.59
N ASP A 244 -7.24 10.86 22.62
CA ASP A 244 -6.20 11.86 22.51
C ASP A 244 -5.00 11.16 21.90
N ALA A 245 -4.54 11.70 20.77
CA ALA A 245 -3.50 11.05 19.99
C ALA A 245 -2.33 10.75 20.93
N SER A 246 -1.89 9.49 20.98
CA SER A 246 -0.80 9.12 21.87
C SER A 246 0.44 9.95 21.52
N VAL A 247 1.34 10.15 22.49
CA VAL A 247 2.59 10.89 22.27
C VAL A 247 3.31 10.37 21.02
N LEU A 248 3.35 9.05 20.83
CA LEU A 248 3.95 8.43 19.65
C LEU A 248 3.22 8.80 18.34
N GLN A 249 1.89 8.79 18.33
CA GLN A 249 1.12 9.19 17.14
C GLN A 249 1.40 10.65 16.79
N GLN A 250 1.42 11.54 17.78
CA GLN A 250 1.76 12.96 17.57
C GLN A 250 3.18 13.09 16.99
N GLN A 251 4.14 12.32 17.51
CA GLN A 251 5.51 12.32 17.00
C GLN A 251 5.59 11.86 15.55
N CYS A 252 5.01 10.70 15.24
CA CYS A 252 5.07 10.14 13.90
C CYS A 252 4.33 10.99 12.86
N ARG A 253 3.32 11.77 13.28
CA ARG A 253 2.62 12.74 12.42
C ARG A 253 3.46 13.98 12.10
N GLY A 254 4.51 14.24 12.87
CA GLY A 254 5.39 15.40 12.67
C GLY A 254 4.77 16.72 13.15
N ASN A 255 3.83 16.68 14.10
CA ASN A 255 3.12 17.85 14.62
C ASN A 255 3.96 18.60 15.69
N TYR A 256 5.20 18.96 15.37
CA TYR A 256 6.03 19.79 16.26
C TYR A 256 6.48 21.05 15.56
N GLU A 257 6.24 22.19 16.19
CA GLU A 257 6.93 23.43 15.85
C GLU A 257 8.36 23.29 16.37
N ARG A 258 9.31 23.02 15.47
CA ARG A 258 10.71 22.97 15.85
C ARG A 258 11.17 24.39 16.15
N ASP A 259 11.43 24.68 17.42
CA ASP A 259 12.08 25.93 17.84
C ASP A 259 13.62 25.87 17.68
N LEU A 260 14.13 24.77 17.11
CA LEU A 260 15.55 24.57 16.84
C LEU A 260 15.96 25.35 15.59
N GLN A 261 16.87 26.31 15.75
CA GLN A 261 17.74 26.74 14.66
C GLN A 261 18.58 25.53 14.24
N LEU A 262 18.10 24.74 13.29
CA LEU A 262 18.87 23.60 12.74
C LEU A 262 20.18 24.15 12.18
N ILE A 263 21.29 23.88 12.88
CA ILE A 263 22.60 24.32 12.44
C ILE A 263 23.19 23.20 11.59
N CYS A 264 23.18 23.40 10.28
CA CYS A 264 23.92 22.56 9.35
C CYS A 264 25.40 22.96 9.41
N GLU A 265 26.23 22.15 10.03
CA GLU A 265 27.65 22.44 10.18
C GLU A 265 28.52 21.41 9.46
N LEU A 266 29.74 21.85 9.11
CA LEU A 266 30.79 20.94 8.69
C LEU A 266 31.56 20.54 9.94
N ASN A 267 31.42 19.29 10.35
CA ASN A 267 32.18 18.77 11.48
C ASN A 267 33.64 18.56 11.07
N THR A 268 34.53 19.21 11.80
CA THR A 268 35.99 19.09 11.67
C THR A 268 36.67 18.58 12.95
N GLU A 269 35.90 18.30 14.00
CA GLU A 269 36.42 18.19 15.37
C GLU A 269 36.39 16.77 15.93
N PHE A 270 35.50 15.89 15.47
CA PHE A 270 35.36 14.55 16.06
C PHE A 270 36.60 13.67 15.92
N THR A 271 37.28 13.71 14.75
CA THR A 271 38.56 13.02 14.55
C THR A 271 39.56 13.89 13.79
N PRO A 272 40.88 13.69 13.95
CA PRO A 272 41.88 14.42 13.19
C PRO A 272 41.71 14.32 11.66
N PHE A 273 41.14 13.21 11.17
CA PHE A 273 40.87 13.02 9.76
C PHE A 273 39.80 13.98 9.22
N MET A 274 38.83 14.40 10.05
CA MET A 274 37.77 15.32 9.63
C MET A 274 38.27 16.72 9.29
N GLN A 275 39.44 17.13 9.77
CA GLN A 275 40.08 18.37 9.32
C GLN A 275 40.41 18.36 7.82
N LEU A 276 40.64 17.16 7.26
CA LEU A 276 40.94 16.95 5.84
C LEU A 276 39.68 16.60 5.02
N ALA A 277 38.69 15.97 5.66
CA ALA A 277 37.46 15.53 5.01
C ALA A 277 36.22 15.81 5.91
N PRO A 278 35.78 17.08 6.01
CA PRO A 278 34.67 17.45 6.88
C PRO A 278 33.36 16.80 6.44
N LEU A 279 32.54 16.39 7.40
CA LEU A 279 31.22 15.82 7.15
C LEU A 279 30.12 16.83 7.44
N ARG A 280 29.10 16.85 6.59
CA ARG A 280 27.90 17.67 6.79
C ARG A 280 27.01 17.01 7.83
N MET A 281 26.85 17.65 8.97
CA MET A 281 25.98 17.18 10.03
C MET A 281 24.91 18.20 10.38
N GLU A 282 23.75 17.68 10.77
CA GLU A 282 22.63 18.41 11.35
C GLU A 282 22.41 17.83 12.75
N GLU A 283 22.59 18.64 13.79
CA GLU A 283 22.19 18.26 15.15
C GLU A 283 20.66 18.32 15.23
N LEU A 284 20.04 17.17 15.53
CA LEU A 284 18.59 17.05 15.63
C LEU A 284 18.10 17.12 17.08
N LEU A 285 18.91 16.66 18.02
CA LEU A 285 18.74 16.76 19.47
C LEU A 285 20.12 16.89 20.12
N TYR A 286 20.20 17.69 21.17
CA TYR A 286 21.43 17.91 21.95
C TYR A 286 21.59 16.88 23.07
N ASP A 287 20.50 16.61 23.81
CA ASP A 287 20.46 15.63 24.91
C ASP A 287 19.16 14.82 24.79
N PRO A 288 19.21 13.54 24.38
CA PRO A 288 20.42 12.82 23.98
C PRO A 288 20.95 13.37 22.64
N LEU A 289 22.24 13.20 22.38
CA LEU A 289 22.82 13.68 21.14
C LEU A 289 22.32 12.83 19.95
N VAL A 290 21.63 13.47 19.01
CA VAL A 290 21.17 12.84 17.76
C VAL A 290 21.68 13.65 16.58
N VAL A 291 22.50 13.01 15.76
CA VAL A 291 23.19 13.66 14.64
C VAL A 291 22.77 13.03 13.31
N LEU A 292 22.29 13.86 12.38
CA LEU A 292 22.00 13.47 11.01
C LEU A 292 23.13 13.90 10.08
N ASN A 293 23.88 12.94 9.56
CA ASN A 293 24.92 13.15 8.57
C ASN A 293 24.35 13.01 7.16
N ARG A 294 24.26 14.13 6.43
CA ARG A 294 23.77 14.13 5.04
C ARG A 294 24.81 13.54 4.10
N ASN A 295 24.39 12.62 3.23
CA ASN A 295 25.28 11.88 2.32
C ASN A 295 26.40 11.10 3.05
N GLY A 296 26.11 10.58 4.25
CA GLY A 296 27.06 9.75 5.00
C GLY A 296 27.50 8.48 4.27
N ILE A 297 26.64 7.90 3.43
CA ILE A 297 26.95 6.75 2.58
C ILE A 297 26.85 7.12 1.10
N ARG A 298 27.84 6.69 0.30
CA ARG A 298 27.92 7.00 -1.13
C ARG A 298 27.11 6.01 -1.96
N GLU A 299 26.63 6.45 -3.12
CA GLU A 299 25.79 5.62 -4.01
C GLU A 299 26.42 4.28 -4.40
N ARG A 300 27.74 4.26 -4.68
CA ARG A 300 28.49 3.02 -4.96
C ARG A 300 28.48 2.03 -3.79
N GLU A 301 28.43 2.54 -2.56
CA GLU A 301 28.46 1.77 -1.32
C GLU A 301 27.06 1.20 -1.07
N ILE A 302 26.03 2.03 -1.27
CA ILE A 302 24.62 1.60 -1.24
C ILE A 302 24.37 0.45 -2.22
N ALA A 303 24.75 0.62 -3.49
CA ALA A 303 24.55 -0.41 -4.52
C ALA A 303 25.28 -1.73 -4.17
N HIS A 304 26.50 -1.63 -3.65
CA HIS A 304 27.28 -2.79 -3.23
C HIS A 304 26.61 -3.56 -2.08
N LEU A 305 26.17 -2.84 -1.05
CA LEU A 305 25.51 -3.44 0.13
C LEU A 305 24.13 -4.00 -0.20
N ALA A 306 23.34 -3.31 -1.04
CA ALA A 306 22.04 -3.81 -1.49
C ALA A 306 22.17 -5.15 -2.23
N ASN A 307 23.14 -5.27 -3.15
CA ASN A 307 23.41 -6.53 -3.84
C ASN A 307 23.92 -7.63 -2.89
N ALA A 308 24.70 -7.28 -1.86
CA ALA A 308 25.11 -8.23 -0.82
C ALA A 308 23.90 -8.74 0.00
N PHE A 309 22.95 -7.86 0.32
CA PHE A 309 21.72 -8.21 1.05
C PHE A 309 20.78 -9.09 0.24
N GLU A 310 20.62 -8.83 -1.06
CA GLU A 310 19.82 -9.68 -1.96
C GLU A 310 20.36 -11.11 -2.02
N ARG A 311 21.69 -11.27 -1.95
CA ARG A 311 22.39 -12.56 -1.98
C ARG A 311 22.77 -13.07 -0.59
N CYS A 312 22.10 -12.57 0.46
CA CYS A 312 22.41 -12.98 1.82
C CYS A 312 22.29 -14.50 1.97
N PRO A 313 23.34 -15.19 2.44
CA PRO A 313 23.30 -16.63 2.61
C PRO A 313 22.30 -17.01 3.72
N PRO A 314 21.60 -18.15 3.62
CA PRO A 314 20.62 -18.57 4.64
C PRO A 314 21.19 -18.65 6.05
N SER A 315 22.47 -19.00 6.20
CA SER A 315 23.17 -19.06 7.50
C SER A 315 23.34 -17.71 8.19
N SER A 316 23.31 -16.60 7.42
CA SER A 316 23.43 -15.23 7.93
C SER A 316 22.09 -14.49 7.94
N MET A 317 21.02 -15.18 7.53
CA MET A 317 19.67 -14.63 7.46
C MET A 317 18.95 -14.86 8.79
N LEU A 318 18.49 -13.76 9.40
CA LEU A 318 17.77 -13.73 10.67
C LEU A 318 16.31 -13.36 10.40
N THR A 319 15.56 -14.24 9.74
CA THR A 319 14.13 -14.03 9.45
C THR A 319 13.28 -14.81 10.45
N ARG A 320 12.75 -14.11 11.47
CA ARG A 320 11.76 -14.67 12.41
C ARG A 320 10.61 -13.69 12.72
N ILE A 321 10.59 -12.53 12.08
CA ILE A 321 9.55 -11.51 12.27
C ILE A 321 8.85 -11.29 10.92
N PRO A 322 7.52 -11.47 10.82
CA PRO A 322 6.75 -11.19 9.62
C PRO A 322 7.01 -9.77 9.07
N GLY A 323 7.22 -9.64 7.75
CA GLY A 323 7.44 -8.34 7.10
C GLY A 323 8.82 -7.70 7.34
N VAL A 324 9.73 -8.42 8.00
CA VAL A 324 11.09 -7.97 8.32
C VAL A 324 12.13 -9.00 7.85
N LYS A 325 13.17 -8.53 7.16
CA LYS A 325 14.29 -9.35 6.69
C LYS A 325 15.60 -8.76 7.17
N ILE A 326 16.39 -9.55 7.92
CA ILE A 326 17.64 -9.09 8.52
C ILE A 326 18.81 -9.96 8.10
N CYS A 327 19.82 -9.37 7.45
CA CYS A 327 21.07 -10.06 7.11
C CYS A 327 22.21 -9.54 7.98
N SER A 328 22.95 -10.46 8.59
CA SER A 328 24.20 -10.15 9.29
C SER A 328 25.36 -10.16 8.28
N ILE A 329 26.13 -9.08 8.19
CA ILE A 329 27.26 -8.96 7.26
C ILE A 329 28.50 -8.50 8.03
N SER A 330 29.65 -9.13 7.81
CA SER A 330 30.92 -8.73 8.46
C SER A 330 31.34 -7.32 8.03
N ASN A 331 31.91 -6.55 8.96
CA ASN A 331 32.54 -5.26 8.68
C ASN A 331 33.62 -5.37 7.60
N ASN A 332 34.30 -6.53 7.55
CA ASN A 332 35.37 -6.83 6.61
C ASN A 332 34.90 -7.60 5.36
N PHE A 333 33.59 -7.60 5.09
CA PHE A 333 33.02 -8.26 3.92
C PHE A 333 33.66 -7.80 2.60
N SER A 334 34.01 -6.53 2.48
CA SER A 334 34.73 -6.00 1.32
C SER A 334 35.53 -4.73 1.64
N PRO A 335 36.47 -4.30 0.77
CA PRO A 335 37.13 -3.00 0.90
C PRO A 335 36.17 -1.80 0.88
N ILE A 336 34.92 -2.00 0.43
CA ILE A 336 33.87 -0.99 0.48
C ILE A 336 33.26 -0.91 1.87
N SER A 337 32.94 -2.06 2.49
CA SER A 337 32.37 -2.08 3.84
C SER A 337 33.39 -1.59 4.88
N ILE A 338 34.66 -1.96 4.75
CA ILE A 338 35.74 -1.50 5.65
C ILE A 338 35.79 0.02 5.68
N ARG A 339 35.88 0.67 4.51
CA ARG A 339 35.93 2.14 4.40
C ARG A 339 34.67 2.83 4.89
N LEU A 340 33.51 2.18 4.81
CA LEU A 340 32.26 2.71 5.37
C LEU A 340 32.29 2.66 6.90
N MET A 341 32.77 1.55 7.47
CA MET A 341 32.89 1.38 8.92
C MET A 341 33.95 2.32 9.51
N GLU A 342 35.10 2.51 8.84
CA GLU A 342 36.09 3.53 9.21
C GLU A 342 35.46 4.94 9.22
N ARG A 343 34.69 5.28 8.19
CA ARG A 343 33.98 6.57 8.14
C ARG A 343 32.93 6.70 9.24
N LEU A 344 32.29 5.62 9.65
CA LEU A 344 31.36 5.65 10.78
C LEU A 344 32.08 5.95 12.09
N VAL A 345 33.27 5.36 12.30
CA VAL A 345 34.13 5.69 13.44
C VAL A 345 34.49 7.19 13.41
N ASP A 346 34.85 7.74 12.23
CA ASP A 346 35.06 9.18 12.09
C ASP A 346 33.81 10.01 12.40
N MET A 347 32.65 9.62 11.89
CA MET A 347 31.35 10.30 12.11
C MET A 347 30.92 10.37 13.55
N SER A 348 31.37 9.43 14.38
CA SER A 348 30.85 9.24 15.72
C SER A 348 31.88 9.44 16.83
N ALA A 349 33.17 9.47 16.48
CA ALA A 349 34.28 9.34 17.44
C ALA A 349 34.14 8.13 18.38
N ALA A 350 33.37 7.11 17.99
CA ALA A 350 33.08 5.92 18.78
C ALA A 350 33.65 4.67 18.12
N LYS A 351 33.84 3.61 18.91
CA LYS A 351 34.26 2.30 18.40
C LYS A 351 33.06 1.48 17.96
N LEU A 352 33.30 0.54 17.06
CA LEU A 352 32.30 -0.44 16.66
C LEU A 352 32.21 -1.53 17.73
N LEU A 353 31.02 -1.75 18.27
CA LEU A 353 30.79 -2.77 19.30
C LEU A 353 30.97 -4.21 18.76
N MET A 354 30.72 -4.40 17.46
CA MET A 354 30.73 -5.71 16.81
C MET A 354 31.52 -5.67 15.49
N ASP A 355 32.08 -6.81 15.09
CA ASP A 355 32.81 -7.02 13.83
C ASP A 355 31.88 -7.25 12.60
N LYS A 356 30.60 -6.95 12.78
CA LYS A 356 29.53 -7.12 11.80
C LYS A 356 28.49 -6.03 11.95
N PHE A 357 27.77 -5.74 10.89
CA PHE A 357 26.61 -4.87 10.86
C PHE A 357 25.38 -5.65 10.39
N PHE A 358 24.20 -5.09 10.64
CA PHE A 358 22.93 -5.71 10.27
C PHE A 358 22.24 -4.89 9.19
N MET A 359 21.94 -5.54 8.06
CA MET A 359 21.08 -4.98 7.03
C MET A 359 19.64 -5.37 7.34
N LEU A 360 18.79 -4.38 7.60
CA LEU A 360 17.38 -4.53 7.94
C LEU A 360 16.52 -3.99 6.80
N GLU A 361 15.72 -4.87 6.19
CA GLU A 361 14.59 -4.46 5.36
C GLU A 361 13.30 -4.63 6.14
N TYR A 362 12.52 -3.55 6.29
CA TYR A 362 11.28 -3.56 7.06
C TYR A 362 10.14 -2.86 6.32
N SER A 363 8.96 -3.46 6.38
CA SER A 363 7.68 -2.89 5.95
C SER A 363 6.52 -3.02 6.98
N PRO A 364 6.79 -2.97 8.30
CA PRO A 364 5.79 -3.08 9.33
C PRO A 364 4.80 -1.92 9.24
N ARG A 365 3.54 -2.30 9.43
CA ARG A 365 2.38 -1.41 9.51
C ARG A 365 2.17 -0.88 10.93
N ASP A 366 2.95 -1.38 11.89
CA ASP A 366 2.97 -0.94 13.27
C ASP A 366 4.31 -0.31 13.63
N ALA A 367 4.29 0.55 14.64
CA ALA A 367 5.51 1.11 15.19
C ALA A 367 6.25 0.04 15.99
N PHE A 368 7.58 0.03 15.89
CA PHE A 368 8.41 -0.89 16.68
C PHE A 368 9.63 -0.18 17.24
N ARG A 369 10.12 -0.67 18.38
CA ARG A 369 11.25 -0.07 19.08
C ARG A 369 12.55 -0.71 18.62
N LEU A 370 13.59 0.10 18.52
CA LEU A 370 14.93 -0.37 18.21
C LEU A 370 15.46 -1.33 19.29
N GLN A 371 15.06 -1.14 20.54
CA GLN A 371 15.46 -1.97 21.68
C GLN A 371 14.90 -3.41 21.56
N ASP A 372 13.70 -3.56 21.00
CA ASP A 372 13.13 -4.88 20.73
C ASP A 372 13.96 -5.62 19.66
N LEU A 373 14.52 -4.86 18.70
CA LEU A 373 15.45 -5.39 17.71
C LEU A 373 16.79 -5.80 18.36
N TYR A 374 17.30 -5.09 19.36
CA TYR A 374 18.56 -5.48 20.05
C TYR A 374 18.45 -6.88 20.65
N LYS A 375 17.34 -7.13 21.38
CA LYS A 375 17.03 -8.44 21.96
C LYS A 375 16.99 -9.52 20.88
N PHE A 376 16.38 -9.22 19.75
CA PHE A 376 16.30 -10.14 18.61
C PHE A 376 17.68 -10.45 17.99
N LEU A 377 18.55 -9.45 17.90
CA LEU A 377 19.89 -9.57 17.31
C LEU A 377 20.93 -10.14 18.29
N GLY A 378 20.56 -10.35 19.55
CA GLY A 378 21.46 -10.84 20.59
C GLY A 378 22.53 -9.81 21.00
N VAL A 379 22.20 -8.52 20.91
CA VAL A 379 23.08 -7.42 21.32
C VAL A 379 22.94 -7.23 22.84
N LYS A 380 24.08 -7.14 23.55
CA LYS A 380 24.13 -6.98 25.02
C LYS A 380 23.99 -5.52 25.45
N GLU A 381 23.84 -5.27 26.76
CA GLU A 381 23.53 -3.98 27.39
C GLU A 381 24.66 -2.92 27.41
N ASN A 382 25.75 -3.07 26.65
CA ASN A 382 26.83 -2.06 26.56
C ASN A 382 26.80 -1.36 25.19
N VAL A 383 25.67 -0.76 24.83
CA VAL A 383 25.53 0.02 23.59
C VAL A 383 25.45 1.48 23.98
N ASP A 384 26.49 2.25 23.68
CA ASP A 384 26.53 3.69 23.99
C ASP A 384 25.99 4.54 22.83
N GLY A 385 25.82 3.91 21.66
CA GLY A 385 25.22 4.55 20.51
C GLY A 385 24.81 3.60 19.40
N THR A 386 24.00 4.09 18.47
CA THR A 386 23.62 3.34 17.27
C THR A 386 23.62 4.21 16.04
N ALA A 387 24.20 3.69 14.97
CA ALA A 387 24.20 4.32 13.68
C ALA A 387 23.28 3.59 12.69
N LEU A 388 22.46 4.37 11.99
CA LEU A 388 21.54 3.92 10.97
C LEU A 388 21.91 4.57 9.63
N PHE A 389 22.33 3.80 8.65
CA PHE A 389 22.50 4.30 7.27
C PHE A 389 21.28 3.94 6.43
N PHE A 390 20.75 4.92 5.70
CA PHE A 390 19.54 4.75 4.90
C PHE A 390 19.88 4.50 3.45
N LEU A 391 19.54 3.30 2.98
CA LEU A 391 19.93 2.83 1.66
C LEU A 391 18.85 3.08 0.62
N ASN A 392 17.66 3.56 0.98
CA ASN A 392 16.61 3.92 0.03
C ASN A 392 15.69 5.02 0.57
N ASP A 393 15.00 5.69 -0.36
CA ASP A 393 14.02 6.71 -0.03
C ASP A 393 12.69 6.09 0.40
N MET A 394 12.04 6.75 1.35
CA MET A 394 10.65 6.47 1.74
C MET A 394 9.72 7.46 1.08
N ALA A 395 8.61 6.93 0.54
CA ALA A 395 7.66 7.77 -0.17
C ALA A 395 6.70 8.51 0.79
N MET A 396 6.37 7.91 1.93
CA MET A 396 5.48 8.47 2.96
C MET A 396 5.55 7.64 4.27
N GLY A 397 5.47 8.31 5.41
CA GLY A 397 5.58 7.70 6.74
C GLY A 397 7.02 7.29 7.09
N GLY A 398 7.18 6.41 8.08
CA GLY A 398 8.48 5.83 8.44
C GLY A 398 9.43 6.82 9.13
N ALA A 399 8.91 7.80 9.86
CA ALA A 399 9.71 8.68 10.70
C ALA A 399 10.45 7.88 11.78
N ILE A 400 11.57 8.42 12.27
CA ILE A 400 12.27 7.89 13.43
C ILE A 400 12.14 8.89 14.57
N THR A 401 11.61 8.42 15.69
CA THR A 401 11.29 9.26 16.85
C THR A 401 12.02 8.77 18.08
N VAL A 402 12.14 9.66 19.06
CA VAL A 402 12.76 9.37 20.34
C VAL A 402 11.72 9.68 21.42
N ALA A 403 11.39 8.71 22.27
CA ALA A 403 10.39 8.91 23.30
C ALA A 403 10.80 10.03 24.26
N GLY A 404 9.83 10.84 24.72
CA GLY A 404 10.08 11.95 25.64
C GLY A 404 10.66 13.21 24.99
N HIS A 405 10.94 13.20 23.68
CA HIS A 405 11.56 14.32 22.96
C HIS A 405 10.73 14.71 21.74
N GLU A 406 10.74 15.98 21.35
CA GLU A 406 10.01 16.50 20.18
C GLU A 406 10.78 16.26 18.86
N LEU A 407 11.16 15.01 18.61
CA LEU A 407 11.92 14.61 17.43
C LEU A 407 11.12 13.67 16.53
N ALA A 408 11.05 14.05 15.25
CA ALA A 408 10.63 13.19 14.15
C ALA A 408 11.61 13.36 12.98
N ALA A 409 12.54 12.43 12.84
CA ALA A 409 13.54 12.43 11.77
C ALA A 409 12.99 11.73 10.52
N PHE A 410 13.22 12.31 9.35
CA PHE A 410 12.87 11.74 8.04
C PHE A 410 14.11 11.62 7.15
N PRO A 411 15.01 10.65 7.40
CA PRO A 411 16.24 10.54 6.63
C PRO A 411 15.98 10.14 5.17
N SER A 412 16.78 10.64 4.24
CA SER A 412 16.72 10.27 2.82
C SER A 412 17.76 9.20 2.49
N ARG A 413 17.67 8.62 1.29
CA ARG A 413 18.74 7.75 0.76
C ARG A 413 20.08 8.47 0.84
N GLY A 414 21.09 7.79 1.38
CA GLY A 414 22.44 8.35 1.55
C GLY A 414 22.69 8.96 2.92
N ASP A 415 21.64 9.24 3.70
CA ASP A 415 21.80 9.81 5.04
C ASP A 415 22.25 8.75 6.05
N ALA A 416 22.95 9.21 7.08
CA ALA A 416 23.30 8.42 8.25
C ALA A 416 22.83 9.13 9.52
N LEU A 417 22.06 8.46 10.36
CA LEU A 417 21.55 8.98 11.62
C LEU A 417 22.25 8.26 12.76
N VAL A 418 22.90 9.01 13.64
CA VAL A 418 23.67 8.48 14.77
C VAL A 418 23.03 8.97 16.06
N PHE A 419 22.73 8.04 16.95
CA PHE A 419 22.19 8.29 18.28
C PHE A 419 23.27 7.95 19.30
N PHE A 420 23.47 8.82 20.28
CA PHE A 420 24.30 8.58 21.46
C PHE A 420 23.40 8.60 22.70
N PHE A 421 23.54 7.64 23.59
CA PHE A 421 22.68 7.53 24.76
C PHE A 421 23.40 6.82 25.93
N GLU A 422 23.16 7.29 27.15
CA GLU A 422 23.74 6.73 28.38
C GLU A 422 22.76 5.78 29.12
N ASP A 423 21.45 5.92 28.90
CA ASP A 423 20.37 5.18 29.59
C ASP A 423 19.46 4.39 28.62
N GLU A 424 18.40 3.72 29.12
CA GLU A 424 17.34 3.06 28.32
C GLU A 424 16.57 4.06 27.43
N PHE A 425 17.21 4.52 26.36
CA PHE A 425 16.57 5.36 25.35
C PHE A 425 15.60 4.54 24.51
N ARG A 426 14.47 5.16 24.12
CA ARG A 426 13.41 4.49 23.33
C ARG A 426 13.29 5.10 21.95
N ILE A 427 14.14 4.63 21.05
CA ILE A 427 14.10 4.96 19.63
C ILE A 427 13.00 4.13 18.98
N THR A 428 12.04 4.79 18.32
CA THR A 428 10.90 4.13 17.68
C THR A 428 10.92 4.40 16.18
N PHE A 429 10.72 3.33 15.41
CA PHE A 429 10.45 3.41 13.98
C PHE A 429 8.93 3.51 13.79
N CYS A 430 8.47 4.62 13.21
CA CYS A 430 7.07 4.82 12.90
C CYS A 430 6.59 3.91 11.76
N PRO A 431 5.28 3.63 11.66
CA PRO A 431 4.73 2.80 10.60
C PRO A 431 5.05 3.33 9.19
N ASN A 432 5.34 2.42 8.26
CA ASN A 432 5.51 2.82 6.86
C ASN A 432 4.13 3.00 6.21
N VAL A 433 3.91 4.11 5.50
CA VAL A 433 2.68 4.31 4.73
C VAL A 433 2.87 3.82 3.30
N VAL A 434 4.01 4.16 2.67
CA VAL A 434 4.31 3.78 1.30
C VAL A 434 5.76 3.36 1.15
N GLY A 435 5.95 2.11 0.76
CA GLY A 435 7.25 1.51 0.51
C GLY A 435 7.78 0.70 1.69
N LYS A 436 8.99 0.16 1.48
CA LYS A 436 9.76 -0.55 2.49
C LYS A 436 11.05 0.21 2.72
N ARG A 437 11.61 0.12 3.92
CA ARG A 437 12.89 0.75 4.25
C ARG A 437 14.00 -0.30 4.26
N LEU A 438 15.14 0.03 3.69
CA LEU A 438 16.39 -0.73 3.80
C LEU A 438 17.40 0.12 4.58
N VAL A 439 17.85 -0.39 5.72
CA VAL A 439 18.72 0.30 6.66
C VAL A 439 19.88 -0.60 7.04
N LEU A 440 21.09 -0.04 7.09
CA LEU A 440 22.21 -0.67 7.78
C LEU A 440 22.25 -0.16 9.21
N ILE A 441 22.33 -1.09 10.16
CA ILE A 441 22.39 -0.82 11.59
C ILE A 441 23.75 -1.26 12.11
N GLN A 442 24.43 -0.37 12.81
CA GLN A 442 25.68 -0.66 13.50
C GLN A 442 25.66 -0.11 14.93
N PHE A 443 26.18 -0.89 15.87
CA PHE A 443 26.21 -0.56 17.29
C PHE A 443 27.57 0.02 17.67
N LEU A 444 27.55 1.03 18.51
CA LEU A 444 28.70 1.82 18.91
C LEU A 444 28.94 1.69 20.41
N THR A 445 30.20 1.82 20.81
CA THR A 445 30.62 1.90 22.21
C THR A 445 31.78 2.88 22.40
N HIS A 446 31.87 3.46 23.58
CA HIS A 446 32.96 4.31 24.05
C HIS A 446 33.93 3.55 24.98
N GLU A 447 33.64 2.29 25.36
CA GLU A 447 34.53 1.48 26.22
C GLU A 447 35.86 1.14 25.51
N GLU A 448 36.92 0.97 26.33
CA GLU A 448 38.27 0.68 25.85
C GLU A 448 38.47 -0.74 25.31
#